data_AF-A0A6I4WJ20-F1
#
_entry.id   AF-A0A6I4WJ20-F1
#
_cell.length_a   1.000
_cell.length_b   1.000
_cell.length_c   1.000
_cell.angle_alpha   90.00
_cell.angle_beta   90.00
_cell.angle_gamma   90.00
#
_symmetry.space_group_name_H-M   'P 1'
#
loop_
_entity.id
_entity.type
_entity.pdbx_description
1 polymer ?
#
loop_
_entity_poly.entity_id
_entity_poly.type
_entity_poly.pdbx_seq_one_letter_code
_entity_poly.pdbx_strand_id
1 'polypeptide(L)'
;MPDAVLVVGELMANAIEASGVLDTVTVHVRVERDQVILAVWDGAASLPRPQQVESLREKLDLSEGDWDDNGGWGLAIVQSLCSAYWVEPTPPRGKWVCAALACGQERTC
;
A
#
# COMPACT_ATOMS: atom_id res chain seq x y z
N MET A 1 -0.85 15.53 -1.00
CA MET A 1 -2.09 14.73 -0.85
C MET A 1 -2.39 13.74 -1.98
N PRO A 2 -1.75 13.74 -3.17
CA PRO A 2 -1.83 12.59 -4.11
C PRO A 2 -1.32 11.28 -3.48
N ASP A 3 -0.41 11.39 -2.52
CA ASP A 3 0.31 10.27 -1.90
C ASP A 3 -0.63 9.34 -1.12
N ALA A 4 -1.68 9.86 -0.49
CA ALA A 4 -2.62 9.05 0.30
C ALA A 4 -3.53 8.17 -0.56
N VAL A 5 -4.05 8.70 -1.66
CA VAL A 5 -4.91 7.94 -2.58
C VAL A 5 -4.10 6.84 -3.25
N LEU A 6 -2.87 7.15 -3.67
CA LEU A 6 -1.95 6.16 -4.24
C LEU A 6 -1.63 5.05 -3.23
N VAL A 7 -1.23 5.40 -2.01
CA VAL A 7 -0.91 4.42 -0.96
C VAL A 7 -2.11 3.52 -0.64
N VAL A 8 -3.32 4.07 -0.45
CA VAL A 8 -4.51 3.23 -0.24
C VAL A 8 -4.78 2.34 -1.45
N GLY A 9 -4.64 2.87 -2.67
CA GLY A 9 -4.83 2.12 -3.90
C GLY A 9 -3.93 0.89 -3.98
N GLU A 10 -2.64 1.04 -3.68
CA GLU A 10 -1.68 -0.07 -3.67
C GLU A 10 -1.96 -1.08 -2.55
N LEU A 11 -2.34 -0.61 -1.36
CA LEU A 11 -2.73 -1.51 -0.27
C LEU A 11 -4.02 -2.29 -0.62
N MET A 12 -4.98 -1.65 -1.28
CA MET A 12 -6.21 -2.28 -1.74
C MET A 12 -5.97 -3.29 -2.86
N ALA A 13 -5.12 -2.97 -3.84
CA ALA A 13 -4.77 -3.88 -4.92
C ALA A 13 -4.19 -5.20 -4.38
N ASN A 14 -3.23 -5.10 -3.45
CA ASN A 14 -2.65 -6.26 -2.77
C ASN A 14 -3.71 -7.07 -1.99
N ALA A 15 -4.62 -6.38 -1.29
CA ALA A 15 -5.68 -7.04 -0.53
C ALA A 15 -6.68 -7.77 -1.45
N ILE A 16 -7.05 -7.16 -2.58
CA ILE A 16 -7.96 -7.75 -3.58
C ILE A 16 -7.31 -8.96 -4.24
N GLU A 17 -6.04 -8.88 -4.64
CA GLU A 17 -5.31 -10.00 -5.23
C GLU A 17 -5.22 -11.20 -4.28
N ALA A 18 -5.08 -10.95 -2.98
CA ALA A 18 -5.03 -11.99 -1.95
C ALA A 18 -6.41 -12.54 -1.55
N SER A 19 -7.51 -11.90 -1.98
CA SER A 19 -8.88 -12.20 -1.53
C SER A 19 -9.68 -12.98 -2.57
N GLY A 20 -10.52 -13.91 -2.10
CA GLY A 20 -11.54 -14.54 -2.95
C GLY A 20 -12.72 -13.62 -3.24
N VAL A 21 -13.55 -13.99 -4.22
CA VAL A 21 -14.74 -13.19 -4.65
C VAL A 21 -15.74 -12.89 -3.52
N LEU A 22 -15.79 -13.74 -2.49
CA LEU A 22 -16.70 -13.61 -1.35
C LEU A 22 -16.00 -13.12 -0.08
N ASP A 23 -14.67 -12.89 -0.13
CA ASP A 23 -13.94 -12.38 1.01
C ASP A 23 -14.21 -10.88 1.19
N THR A 24 -14.08 -10.41 2.43
CA THR A 24 -14.25 -8.99 2.77
C THR A 24 -12.87 -8.32 2.85
N VAL A 25 -12.79 -7.11 2.30
CA VAL A 25 -11.64 -6.22 2.46
C VAL A 25 -12.12 -4.98 3.21
N THR A 26 -11.38 -4.56 4.24
CA THR A 26 -11.75 -3.37 5.06
C THR A 26 -10.68 -2.31 4.95
N VAL A 27 -11.09 -1.07 4.71
CA VAL A 27 -10.19 0.09 4.75
C VAL A 27 -10.38 0.83 6.07
N HIS A 28 -9.28 1.16 6.72
CA HIS A 28 -9.24 1.97 7.93
C HIS A 28 -8.32 3.18 7.71
N VAL A 29 -8.79 4.34 8.13
CA VAL A 29 -8.03 5.59 8.09
C VAL A 29 -8.11 6.22 9.47
N ARG A 30 -6.95 6.58 10.02
CA ARG A 30 -6.85 7.26 11.31
C ARG A 30 -5.87 8.42 11.23
N VAL A 31 -6.33 9.59 11.62
CA VAL A 31 -5.48 10.77 11.74
C VAL A 31 -4.88 10.80 13.14
N GLU A 32 -3.56 10.88 13.22
CA GLU A 32 -2.80 11.18 14.42
C GLU A 32 -2.15 12.56 14.30
N ARG A 33 -1.48 13.05 15.35
CA ARG A 33 -1.04 14.46 15.44
C ARG A 33 -0.18 14.90 14.25
N ASP A 34 0.75 14.06 13.82
CA ASP A 34 1.76 14.34 12.80
C ASP A 34 1.76 13.33 11.65
N GLN A 35 0.77 12.42 11.62
CA GLN A 35 0.68 11.38 10.61
C GLN A 35 -0.76 10.95 10.33
N VAL A 36 -0.99 10.42 9.13
CA VAL A 36 -2.20 9.70 8.76
C VAL A 36 -1.85 8.23 8.61
N ILE A 37 -2.51 7.38 9.40
CA ILE A 37 -2.42 5.93 9.26
C ILE A 37 -3.47 5.46 8.25
N LEU A 38 -2.99 4.76 7.23
CA LEU A 38 -3.77 4.09 6.22
C LEU A 38 -3.58 2.59 6.40
N ALA A 39 -4.66 1.85 6.60
CA ALA A 39 -4.60 0.41 6.79
C ALA A 39 -5.67 -0.30 5.96
N VAL A 40 -5.30 -1.43 5.38
CA VAL A 40 -6.22 -2.32 4.65
C VAL A 40 -6.16 -3.70 5.28
N TRP A 41 -7.30 -4.23 5.66
CA TRP A 41 -7.44 -5.59 6.13
C TRP A 41 -7.92 -6.50 5.02
N ASP A 42 -7.32 -7.69 4.96
CA ASP A 42 -7.80 -8.81 4.17
C ASP A 42 -7.73 -10.11 4.98
N GLY A 43 -8.53 -11.10 4.56
CA GLY A 43 -8.61 -12.38 5.23
C GLY A 43 -7.41 -13.31 4.95
N ALA A 44 -6.47 -12.97 4.07
CA ALA A 44 -5.39 -13.89 3.71
C ALA A 44 -4.25 -13.89 4.75
N ALA A 45 -3.71 -15.08 5.02
CA ALA A 45 -2.53 -15.26 5.86
C ALA A 45 -1.20 -14.97 5.12
N SER A 46 -1.24 -14.83 3.79
CA SER A 46 -0.09 -14.45 2.97
C SER A 46 0.33 -13.02 3.28
N LEU A 47 1.64 -12.76 3.37
CA LEU A 47 2.16 -11.39 3.47
C LEU A 47 2.27 -10.76 2.07
N PRO A 48 2.12 -9.43 1.94
CA PRO A 48 2.44 -8.72 0.70
C PRO A 48 3.91 -8.98 0.33
N ARG A 49 4.18 -9.33 -0.93
CA ARG A 49 5.54 -9.59 -1.41
C ARG A 49 5.98 -8.46 -2.34
N PRO A 50 7.07 -7.75 -2.04
CA PRO A 50 7.66 -6.81 -3.00
C PRO A 50 8.30 -7.61 -4.14
N GLN A 51 8.18 -7.13 -5.38
CA GLN A 51 9.00 -7.63 -6.47
C GLN A 51 10.38 -6.95 -6.43
N GLN A 52 11.47 -7.73 -6.61
CA GLN A 52 12.84 -7.21 -6.52
C GLN A 52 13.15 -6.20 -7.63
N VAL A 53 13.78 -5.10 -7.22
CA VAL A 53 14.03 -3.87 -7.99
C VAL A 53 15.21 -3.98 -8.97
N GLU A 54 15.58 -5.19 -9.43
CA GLU A 54 16.84 -5.41 -10.17
C GLU A 54 16.80 -4.90 -11.63
N SER A 55 15.67 -4.41 -12.13
CA SER A 55 15.48 -4.00 -13.55
C SER A 55 15.05 -2.53 -13.74
N LEU A 56 15.60 -1.64 -12.92
CA LEU A 56 15.29 -0.20 -12.81
C LEU A 56 15.40 0.68 -14.07
N ARG A 57 15.86 0.16 -15.22
CA ARG A 57 16.10 1.00 -16.41
C ARG A 57 15.35 0.59 -17.67
N GLU A 58 14.94 -0.66 -17.78
CA GLU A 58 14.40 -1.19 -19.05
C GLU A 58 12.87 -1.22 -19.09
N LYS A 59 12.19 -1.13 -17.93
CA LYS A 59 10.72 -1.22 -17.81
C LYS A 59 10.00 0.11 -17.51
N LEU A 60 10.74 1.20 -17.36
CA LEU A 60 10.21 2.55 -17.15
C LEU A 60 9.87 3.25 -18.48
N ASP A 61 9.57 2.50 -19.53
CA ASP A 61 8.97 3.06 -20.75
C ASP A 61 7.45 3.16 -20.51
N LEU A 62 7.07 4.22 -19.79
CA LEU A 62 5.70 4.54 -19.41
C LEU A 62 4.92 5.00 -20.66
N SER A 63 4.54 4.06 -21.50
CA SER A 63 3.46 4.29 -22.46
C SER A 63 2.12 4.25 -21.71
N GLU A 64 1.17 5.11 -22.11
CA GLU A 64 -0.11 5.32 -21.40
C GLU A 64 -1.02 4.08 -21.29
N GLY A 65 -0.60 2.92 -21.84
CA GLY A 65 -1.40 1.69 -21.95
C GLY A 65 -1.11 0.56 -20.96
N ASP A 66 0.02 0.55 -20.24
CA ASP A 66 0.49 -0.65 -19.50
C ASP A 66 0.52 -0.48 -17.97
N TRP A 67 -0.50 0.17 -17.42
CA TRP A 67 -0.62 0.36 -15.96
C TRP A 67 -0.96 -0.95 -15.20
N ASP A 68 -1.46 -1.99 -15.89
CA ASP A 68 -1.96 -3.21 -15.26
C ASP A 68 -0.97 -4.40 -15.35
N ASP A 69 0.00 -4.39 -16.26
CA ASP A 69 0.86 -5.56 -16.56
C ASP A 69 2.23 -5.54 -15.85
N ASN A 70 2.36 -4.67 -14.85
CA ASN A 70 3.60 -4.46 -14.09
C ASN A 70 3.46 -4.87 -12.60
N GLY A 71 2.55 -5.78 -12.27
CA GLY A 71 2.25 -6.22 -10.90
C GLY A 71 3.49 -6.45 -10.03
N GLY A 72 3.61 -5.72 -8.91
CA GLY A 72 4.72 -5.85 -7.95
C GLY A 72 5.33 -4.55 -7.42
N TRP A 73 4.99 -3.39 -8.02
CA TRP A 73 5.51 -2.07 -7.60
C TRP A 73 4.81 -1.50 -6.37
N GLY A 74 3.58 -1.92 -6.10
CA GLY A 74 2.73 -1.26 -5.10
C GLY A 74 3.38 -1.15 -3.73
N LEU A 75 4.07 -2.21 -3.30
CA LEU A 75 4.74 -2.19 -2.01
C LEU A 75 5.98 -1.28 -1.98
N ALA A 76 6.73 -1.19 -3.09
CA ALA A 76 7.89 -0.29 -3.19
C ALA A 76 7.46 1.19 -3.18
N ILE A 77 6.33 1.51 -3.84
CA ILE A 77 5.71 2.84 -3.79
C ILE A 77 5.30 3.19 -2.36
N VAL A 78 4.58 2.28 -1.68
CA VAL A 78 4.18 2.46 -0.28
C VAL A 78 5.40 2.67 0.63
N GLN A 79 6.45 1.86 0.47
CA GLN A 79 7.68 1.99 1.26
C GLN A 79 8.45 3.30 0.98
N SER A 80 8.33 3.85 -0.23
CA SER A 80 9.02 5.10 -0.60
C SER A 80 8.28 6.35 -0.11
N LEU A 81 6.95 6.32 -0.08
CA LEU A 81 6.11 7.47 0.26
C LEU A 81 5.80 7.58 1.76
N CYS A 82 5.82 6.45 2.47
CA CYS A 82 5.39 6.39 3.86
C CYS A 82 6.57 6.47 4.84
N SER A 83 6.34 7.12 5.99
CA SER A 83 7.31 7.17 7.08
C SER A 83 7.45 5.81 7.79
N ALA A 84 6.41 4.98 7.75
CA ALA A 84 6.41 3.64 8.28
C ALA A 84 5.49 2.72 7.47
N TYR A 85 5.84 1.43 7.47
CA TYR A 85 5.06 0.33 6.92
C TYR A 85 5.15 -0.88 7.87
N TRP A 86 4.02 -1.51 8.16
CA TRP A 86 4.00 -2.72 9.00
C TRP A 86 2.78 -3.60 8.69
N VAL A 87 2.81 -4.82 9.21
CA VAL A 87 1.71 -5.78 9.11
C VAL A 87 1.31 -6.22 10.51
N GLU A 88 0.01 -6.18 10.81
CA GLU A 88 -0.57 -6.61 12.08
C GLU A 88 -1.50 -7.81 11.87
N PRO A 89 -1.10 -9.03 12.27
CA PRO A 89 -1.95 -10.21 12.15
C PRO A 89 -3.24 -10.09 12.96
N THR A 90 -4.35 -10.63 12.43
CA THR A 90 -5.63 -10.71 13.14
C THR A 90 -5.99 -12.19 13.39
N PRO A 91 -5.74 -12.77 14.57
CA PRO A 91 -6.15 -14.13 14.86
C PRO A 91 -7.69 -14.28 14.86
N PRO A 92 -8.25 -15.41 14.39
CA PRO A 92 -7.58 -16.60 13.88
C PRO A 92 -7.15 -16.49 12.40
N ARG A 93 -7.59 -15.49 11.65
CA ARG A 93 -7.31 -15.31 10.22
C ARG A 93 -7.37 -13.83 9.82
N GLY A 94 -6.46 -13.46 8.92
CA GLY A 94 -6.38 -12.14 8.32
C GLY A 94 -5.25 -11.29 8.90
N LYS A 95 -5.09 -10.11 8.32
CA LYS A 95 -4.04 -9.16 8.69
C LYS A 95 -4.46 -7.76 8.29
N TRP A 96 -3.96 -6.77 9.02
CA TRP A 96 -3.88 -5.40 8.55
C TRP A 96 -2.53 -5.18 7.90
N VAL A 97 -2.54 -4.61 6.69
CA VAL A 97 -1.37 -4.01 6.07
C VAL A 97 -1.48 -2.50 6.27
N CYS A 98 -0.51 -1.92 6.97
CA CYS A 98 -0.57 -0.56 7.48
C CYS A 98 0.57 0.28 6.94
N ALA A 99 0.29 1.56 6.73
CA ALA A 99 1.26 2.56 6.33
C ALA A 99 0.98 3.90 7.02
N ALA A 100 2.04 4.60 7.43
CA ALA A 100 1.95 5.93 8.00
C ALA A 100 2.45 6.96 7.00
N LEU A 101 1.63 7.96 6.70
CA LEU A 101 2.01 9.14 5.92
C LEU A 101 2.28 10.30 6.88
N ALA A 102 3.44 10.92 6.79
CA ALA A 102 3.73 12.13 7.55
C ALA A 102 2.81 13.27 7.08
N CYS A 103 2.15 13.95 8.02
CA CYS A 103 1.49 15.21 7.73
C CYS A 103 2.58 16.26 7.51
N GLY A 104 2.62 16.85 6.31
CA GLY A 104 3.54 17.96 6.04
C GLY A 104 3.35 19.06 7.08
N GLN A 105 4.41 19.40 7.83
CA GLN A 105 4.49 20.70 8.48
C GLN A 105 4.56 21.71 7.33
N GLU A 106 3.53 22.54 7.15
CA GLU A 106 3.71 23.76 6.38
C GLU A 106 4.91 24.48 7.00
N ARG A 107 6.03 24.51 6.28
CA ARG A 107 7.16 25.36 6.64
C ARG A 107 6.69 26.79 6.41
N THR A 108 6.08 27.39 7.42
CA THR A 108 5.94 28.84 7.50
C THR A 108 7.35 29.40 7.67
N CYS A 109 7.90 29.92 6.58
CA CYS A 109 9.03 30.84 6.58
C CYS A 109 8.64 32.16 7.25
#